data_AF-A0AB39I255-F1
#
_entry.id   AF-A0AB39I255-F1
#
_cell.length_a   1.000
_cell.length_b   1.000
_cell.length_c   1.000
_cell.angle_alpha   90.00
_cell.angle_beta   90.00
_cell.angle_gamma   90.00
#
_symmetry.space_group_name_H-M   'P 1'
#
loop_
_entity.id
_entity.type
_entity.pdbx_description
1 polymer ?
#
loop_
_entity_poly.entity_id
_entity_poly.type
_entity_poly.pdbx_seq_one_letter_code
_entity_poly.pdbx_strand_id
1 'polypeptide(L)'
;MSKVKESAIVSAGSVLQPLGASSAFGLINSFGHQYDRGGNATVNGKPSFSVDQAATQLLRDGAAWRDMNKDGTISLTYTFLTKAPSDFYGQGLGSFSAFSAQQKAQAQLSMQSWADVAKVTFRESASGGDGHMTFGNYSDGSTGGAAFAYLPFYGPGSNMGESWYLINSQYQANINPQNGNYGRQTLTHEIGHVLGLSHPGDYNAGEGYPSYADASYGQDTRGYSVMSYWSESNTGQNFTKGGVQVYASAPLMDDIAAIQKLYGANYAARSTDTVYGFNSSADRDFYSATSSSSKVVFSVWDGGGNDTLDFSGFTQNQKINLNEASFSDIGGMIGNISIAKGVTVENAFGGSGNDLLIGNAVANELKGGAGNDIIYGAGGGDKLWGGTGSDTFVFAASSDSTPSAADRIMDFVSGQDKIDLSAIASFATDKLPLQFVDAFSGQAGEAVLSFDQASNLGSLAIDFNGNSLSDFLVTTVGQAVATDIVV
;
A
#
# COMPACT_ATOMS: atom_id res chain seq x y z
N MET A 1 -10.33 10.39 46.35
CA MET A 1 -9.02 9.78 46.68
C MET A 1 -9.08 8.37 46.12
N SER A 2 -8.20 7.84 45.28
CA SER A 2 -6.82 8.20 44.97
C SER A 2 -6.62 8.56 43.50
N LYS A 3 -5.75 9.54 43.29
CA LYS A 3 -5.11 9.89 42.04
C LYS A 3 -4.22 8.74 41.56
N VAL A 4 -4.18 8.51 40.26
CA VAL A 4 -2.92 8.17 39.59
C VAL A 4 -2.78 9.15 38.43
N LYS A 5 -1.66 9.85 38.41
CA LYS A 5 -1.26 10.87 37.44
C LYS A 5 -0.14 10.30 36.59
N GLU A 6 -0.19 10.66 35.30
CA GLU A 6 0.91 10.97 34.37
C GLU A 6 1.89 9.86 33.92
N SER A 7 1.71 9.53 32.62
CA SER A 7 2.73 9.57 31.55
C SER A 7 3.55 8.31 31.23
N ALA A 8 3.22 7.67 30.10
CA ALA A 8 4.12 7.44 28.95
C ALA A 8 3.38 6.64 27.84
N ILE A 9 3.38 7.19 26.62
CA ILE A 9 3.40 6.50 25.31
C ILE A 9 2.63 5.16 25.21
N VAL A 10 1.43 5.18 24.62
CA VAL A 10 0.89 3.99 23.94
C VAL A 10 1.28 4.13 22.47
N SER A 11 2.46 3.63 22.10
CA SER A 11 2.74 3.30 20.71
C SER A 11 1.86 2.10 20.32
N ALA A 12 1.63 1.93 19.03
CA ALA A 12 1.14 0.67 18.47
C ALA A 12 1.78 -0.52 19.19
N GLY A 13 0.96 -1.50 19.54
CA GLY A 13 1.26 -2.49 20.56
C GLY A 13 2.66 -3.08 20.41
N SER A 14 3.37 -3.21 21.53
CA SER A 14 4.36 -4.28 21.63
C SER A 14 3.61 -5.59 21.44
N VAL A 15 3.48 -6.05 20.20
CA VAL A 15 3.07 -7.42 19.94
C VAL A 15 4.11 -8.26 20.66
N LEU A 16 3.69 -8.93 21.72
CA LEU A 16 4.56 -9.75 22.56
C LEU A 16 5.23 -10.76 21.63
N GLN A 17 6.53 -10.61 21.38
CA GLN A 17 7.31 -11.69 20.80
C GLN A 17 7.09 -12.94 21.68
N PRO A 18 6.80 -14.11 21.10
CA PRO A 18 6.83 -15.35 21.85
C PRO A 18 8.19 -15.47 22.56
N LEU A 19 8.19 -15.78 23.85
CA LEU A 19 9.40 -15.92 24.66
C LEU A 19 10.28 -17.05 24.08
N GLY A 20 11.30 -16.70 23.29
CA GLY A 20 12.22 -17.64 22.67
C GLY A 20 12.36 -17.54 21.15
N ALA A 21 11.53 -16.75 20.47
CA ALA A 21 11.67 -16.53 19.03
C ALA A 21 12.93 -15.71 18.69
N SER A 22 13.49 -15.94 17.50
CA SER A 22 14.70 -15.27 17.02
C SER A 22 14.50 -13.77 16.80
N SER A 23 15.62 -13.06 16.60
CA SER A 23 15.59 -11.67 16.14
C SER A 23 15.01 -11.52 14.73
N ALA A 24 15.18 -12.51 13.85
CA ALA A 24 14.67 -12.46 12.49
C ALA A 24 13.13 -12.48 12.49
N PHE A 25 12.53 -13.42 13.23
CA PHE A 25 11.08 -13.40 13.44
C PHE A 25 10.61 -12.13 14.15
N GLY A 26 11.39 -11.61 15.11
CA GLY A 26 11.08 -10.33 15.74
C GLY A 26 10.91 -9.17 14.77
N LEU A 27 11.73 -9.12 13.72
CA LEU A 27 11.64 -8.12 12.67
C LEU A 27 10.41 -8.34 11.80
N ILE A 28 10.12 -9.59 11.40
CA ILE A 28 8.91 -9.97 10.66
C ILE A 28 7.65 -9.55 11.43
N ASN A 29 7.54 -9.96 12.69
CA ASN A 29 6.39 -9.66 13.54
C ASN A 29 6.23 -8.16 13.79
N SER A 30 7.33 -7.45 14.05
CA SER A 30 7.27 -5.99 14.26
C SER A 30 6.82 -5.26 12.99
N PHE A 31 7.32 -5.66 11.81
CA PHE A 31 6.94 -5.03 10.56
C PHE A 31 5.51 -5.39 10.12
N GLY A 32 5.11 -6.65 10.28
CA GLY A 32 3.75 -7.12 9.98
C GLY A 32 2.66 -6.35 10.74
N HIS A 33 2.99 -5.82 11.91
CA HIS A 33 2.08 -5.02 12.75
C HIS A 33 2.41 -3.52 12.79
N GLN A 34 3.37 -3.05 11.99
CA GLN A 34 3.86 -1.65 12.04
C GLN A 34 2.76 -0.62 11.73
N TYR A 35 1.79 -1.00 10.89
CA TYR A 35 0.73 -0.11 10.40
C TYR A 35 -0.68 -0.58 10.76
N ASP A 36 -0.81 -1.42 11.80
CA ASP A 36 -2.10 -1.86 12.31
C ASP A 36 -3.00 -0.67 12.63
N ARG A 37 -4.27 -0.76 12.21
CA ARG A 37 -5.26 0.30 12.37
C ARG A 37 -6.66 -0.23 12.66
N GLY A 38 -7.46 0.57 13.37
CA GLY A 38 -8.81 0.23 13.81
C GLY A 38 -8.89 -0.25 15.26
N GLY A 39 -10.02 -0.88 15.59
CA GLY A 39 -10.28 -1.38 16.94
C GLY A 39 -10.34 -0.27 17.99
N ASN A 40 -9.81 -0.54 19.18
CA ASN A 40 -9.71 0.43 20.28
C ASN A 40 -8.36 1.18 20.29
N ALA A 41 -7.55 1.05 19.24
CA ALA A 41 -6.26 1.70 19.16
C ALA A 41 -6.41 3.21 19.01
N THR A 42 -5.37 3.93 19.44
CA THR A 42 -5.25 5.37 19.21
C THR A 42 -3.95 5.68 18.50
N VAL A 43 -3.98 6.69 17.63
CA VAL A 43 -2.80 7.20 16.94
C VAL A 43 -2.76 8.71 17.16
N ASN A 44 -1.70 9.20 17.78
CA ASN A 44 -1.54 10.61 18.17
C ASN A 44 -2.73 11.20 18.94
N GLY A 45 -3.25 10.42 19.91
CA GLY A 45 -4.36 10.84 20.77
C GLY A 45 -5.74 10.84 20.09
N LYS A 46 -5.85 10.32 18.85
CA LYS A 46 -7.12 10.20 18.11
C LYS A 46 -7.51 8.74 17.97
N PRO A 47 -8.81 8.44 17.76
CA PRO A 47 -9.25 7.11 17.38
C PRO A 47 -8.50 6.62 16.14
N SER A 48 -8.04 5.38 16.15
CA SER A 48 -7.55 4.71 14.94
C SER A 48 -8.73 4.15 14.16
N PHE A 49 -8.87 4.53 12.90
CA PHE A 49 -9.90 4.00 12.02
C PHE A 49 -9.34 2.88 11.16
N SER A 50 -10.10 1.81 10.98
CA SER A 50 -9.89 0.86 9.88
C SER A 50 -10.09 1.53 8.51
N VAL A 51 -9.68 0.86 7.43
CA VAL A 51 -9.90 1.32 6.05
C VAL A 51 -11.39 1.61 5.78
N ASP A 52 -12.30 0.73 6.22
CA ASP A 52 -13.74 0.90 6.00
C ASP A 52 -14.34 2.09 6.78
N GLN A 53 -13.82 2.34 7.99
CA GLN A 53 -14.24 3.49 8.80
C GLN A 53 -13.76 4.80 8.16
N ALA A 54 -12.51 4.86 7.70
CA ALA A 54 -11.99 6.01 6.98
C ALA A 54 -12.72 6.25 5.65
N ALA A 55 -12.98 5.20 4.88
CA ALA A 55 -13.80 5.29 3.67
C ALA A 55 -15.21 5.83 3.96
N THR A 56 -15.84 5.41 5.06
CA THR A 56 -17.15 5.94 5.47
C THR A 56 -17.07 7.41 5.85
N GLN A 57 -16.00 7.83 6.53
CA GLN A 57 -15.79 9.22 6.93
C GLN A 57 -15.54 10.15 5.73
N LEU A 58 -14.81 9.69 4.71
CA LEU A 58 -14.61 10.39 3.43
C LEU A 58 -15.93 10.62 2.68
N LEU A 59 -16.95 9.79 2.93
CA LEU A 59 -18.25 9.83 2.26
C LEU A 59 -19.37 10.42 3.11
N ARG A 60 -19.05 11.03 4.26
CA ARG A 60 -20.04 11.47 5.26
C ARG A 60 -21.08 12.44 4.72
N ASP A 61 -20.73 13.19 3.67
CA ASP A 61 -21.58 14.19 3.03
C ASP A 61 -22.64 13.59 2.10
N GLY A 62 -22.52 12.30 1.72
CA GLY A 62 -23.51 11.59 0.91
C GLY A 62 -23.64 12.11 -0.52
N ALA A 63 -22.67 12.87 -1.01
CA ALA A 63 -22.63 13.36 -2.39
C ALA A 63 -22.14 12.24 -3.33
N ALA A 64 -22.87 12.01 -4.43
CA ALA A 64 -22.48 11.04 -5.45
C ALA A 64 -23.13 11.38 -6.79
N TRP A 65 -22.44 11.08 -7.88
CA TRP A 65 -23.07 10.99 -9.20
C TRP A 65 -24.08 9.84 -9.25
N ARG A 66 -25.07 9.95 -10.12
CA ARG A 66 -26.11 8.93 -10.28
C ARG A 66 -25.89 8.26 -11.63
N ASP A 67 -25.93 6.94 -11.64
CA ASP A 67 -26.01 6.16 -12.88
C ASP A 67 -27.39 6.40 -13.51
N MET A 68 -27.46 7.31 -14.48
CA MET A 68 -28.70 7.76 -15.09
C MET A 68 -29.19 6.76 -16.14
N ASN A 69 -28.28 6.06 -16.81
CA ASN A 69 -28.59 5.08 -17.86
C ASN A 69 -28.71 3.63 -17.32
N LYS A 70 -28.34 3.39 -16.07
CA LYS A 70 -28.38 2.12 -15.34
C LYS A 70 -27.50 1.03 -15.94
N ASP A 71 -26.35 1.40 -16.49
CA ASP A 71 -25.38 0.45 -17.07
C ASP A 71 -24.36 -0.09 -16.04
N GLY A 72 -24.41 0.39 -14.80
CA GLY A 72 -23.53 -0.03 -13.71
C GLY A 72 -22.18 0.69 -13.69
N THR A 73 -22.01 1.75 -14.47
CA THR A 73 -20.81 2.60 -14.56
C THR A 73 -21.21 4.06 -14.53
N ILE A 74 -20.45 4.89 -13.80
CA ILE A 74 -20.63 6.35 -13.87
C ILE A 74 -19.84 6.88 -15.07
N SER A 75 -20.54 7.34 -16.10
CA SER A 75 -19.94 7.91 -17.31
C SER A 75 -19.89 9.43 -17.23
N LEU A 76 -18.74 10.00 -16.91
CA LEU A 76 -18.54 11.45 -16.84
C LEU A 76 -17.92 11.99 -18.13
N THR A 77 -18.49 13.09 -18.62
CA THR A 77 -17.82 13.89 -19.65
C THR A 77 -17.01 15.00 -19.02
N TYR A 78 -15.97 15.49 -19.70
CA TYR A 78 -15.21 16.64 -19.21
C TYR A 78 -14.85 17.63 -20.33
N THR A 79 -14.60 18.89 -19.95
CA THR A 79 -14.05 19.92 -20.83
C THR A 79 -13.04 20.80 -20.09
N PHE A 80 -11.94 21.14 -20.77
CA PHE A 80 -11.03 22.20 -20.32
C PHE A 80 -11.53 23.55 -20.81
N LEU A 81 -11.89 24.45 -19.88
CA LEU A 81 -12.49 25.73 -20.22
C LEU A 81 -11.52 26.58 -21.08
N THR A 82 -12.02 27.17 -22.15
CA THR A 82 -11.25 28.08 -23.03
C THR A 82 -11.56 29.55 -22.79
N LYS A 83 -12.60 29.85 -22.02
CA LYS A 83 -13.03 31.19 -21.60
C LYS A 83 -13.72 31.11 -20.25
N ALA A 84 -13.75 32.22 -19.52
CA ALA A 84 -14.47 32.32 -18.25
C ALA A 84 -15.97 32.03 -18.44
N PRO A 85 -16.60 31.21 -17.58
CA PRO A 85 -18.06 31.11 -17.51
C PRO A 85 -18.67 32.43 -17.01
N SER A 86 -19.97 32.62 -17.24
CA SER A 86 -20.65 33.91 -17.05
C SER A 86 -20.60 34.44 -15.61
N ASP A 87 -20.53 33.56 -14.63
CA ASP A 87 -20.56 33.84 -13.21
C ASP A 87 -19.15 33.95 -12.57
N PHE A 88 -18.10 33.53 -13.28
CA PHE A 88 -16.70 33.52 -12.79
C PHE A 88 -16.27 34.83 -12.12
N TYR A 89 -16.51 35.97 -12.78
CA TYR A 89 -16.12 37.28 -12.24
C TYR A 89 -17.02 37.73 -11.09
N GLY A 90 -18.27 37.28 -11.06
CA GLY A 90 -19.19 37.54 -9.95
C GLY A 90 -18.78 36.80 -8.68
N GLN A 91 -18.08 35.67 -8.81
CA GLN A 91 -17.54 34.89 -7.70
C GLN A 91 -16.23 35.50 -7.11
N GLY A 92 -15.66 36.54 -7.71
CA GLY A 92 -14.44 37.18 -7.20
C GLY A 92 -13.16 36.36 -7.42
N LEU A 93 -13.12 35.48 -8.42
CA LEU A 93 -11.99 34.57 -8.70
C LEU A 93 -10.77 35.25 -9.37
N GLY A 94 -10.82 36.58 -9.55
CA GLY A 94 -9.76 37.34 -10.21
C GLY A 94 -9.75 37.12 -11.72
N SER A 95 -8.58 36.76 -12.28
CA SER A 95 -8.39 36.54 -13.72
C SER A 95 -8.50 35.06 -14.08
N PHE A 96 -9.24 34.77 -15.15
CA PHE A 96 -9.34 33.44 -15.72
C PHE A 96 -8.10 33.13 -16.58
N SER A 97 -7.65 31.88 -16.53
CA SER A 97 -6.84 31.32 -17.61
C SER A 97 -7.21 29.86 -17.91
N ALA A 98 -7.11 29.49 -19.19
CA ALA A 98 -7.32 28.11 -19.62
C ALA A 98 -6.19 27.21 -19.13
N PHE A 99 -6.48 25.91 -18.98
CA PHE A 99 -5.45 24.92 -18.69
C PHE A 99 -4.39 24.87 -19.81
N SER A 100 -3.12 24.84 -19.41
CA SER A 100 -1.99 24.60 -20.31
C SER A 100 -1.99 23.16 -20.83
N ALA A 101 -1.23 22.87 -21.89
CA ALA A 101 -1.09 21.51 -22.40
C ALA A 101 -0.60 20.51 -21.32
N GLN A 102 0.33 20.96 -20.46
CA GLN A 102 0.82 20.16 -19.34
C GLN A 102 -0.28 19.87 -18.31
N GLN A 103 -1.05 20.89 -17.93
CA GLN A 103 -2.17 20.70 -16.99
C GLN A 103 -3.22 19.74 -17.55
N LYS A 104 -3.56 19.85 -18.84
CA LYS A 104 -4.50 18.94 -19.50
C LYS A 104 -4.02 17.49 -19.46
N ALA A 105 -2.77 17.25 -19.87
CA ALA A 105 -2.19 15.91 -19.87
C ALA A 105 -2.19 15.28 -18.47
N GLN A 106 -1.84 16.06 -17.44
CA GLN A 106 -1.82 15.56 -16.06
C GLN A 106 -3.21 15.37 -15.46
N ALA A 107 -4.18 16.22 -15.81
CA ALA A 107 -5.58 16.04 -15.40
C ALA A 107 -6.15 14.74 -15.99
N GLN A 108 -5.81 14.41 -17.24
CA GLN A 108 -6.19 13.14 -17.86
C GLN A 108 -5.60 11.94 -17.11
N LEU A 109 -4.32 11.99 -16.72
CA LEU A 109 -3.70 10.92 -15.94
C LEU A 109 -4.29 10.81 -14.51
N SER A 110 -4.69 11.92 -13.89
CA SER A 110 -5.40 11.89 -12.59
C SER A 110 -6.83 11.35 -12.72
N MET A 111 -7.55 11.66 -13.80
CA MET A 111 -8.85 11.02 -14.10
C MET A 111 -8.68 9.52 -14.36
N GLN A 112 -7.64 9.14 -15.11
CA GLN A 112 -7.33 7.74 -15.39
C GLN A 112 -7.06 6.94 -14.11
N SER A 113 -6.34 7.51 -13.13
CA SER A 113 -6.08 6.80 -11.87
C SER A 113 -7.33 6.60 -11.00
N TRP A 114 -8.34 7.48 -11.09
CA TRP A 114 -9.65 7.25 -10.46
C TRP A 114 -10.48 6.18 -11.21
N ALA A 115 -10.47 6.21 -12.55
CA ALA A 115 -11.15 5.21 -13.39
C ALA A 115 -10.53 3.81 -13.27
N ASP A 116 -9.24 3.73 -12.96
CA ASP A 116 -8.57 2.46 -12.72
C ASP A 116 -9.16 1.72 -11.51
N VAL A 117 -9.57 2.44 -10.47
CA VAL A 117 -9.92 1.81 -9.17
C VAL A 117 -11.42 1.64 -8.96
N ALA A 118 -12.26 2.38 -9.68
CA ALA A 118 -13.72 2.31 -9.56
C ALA A 118 -14.42 2.34 -10.92
N LYS A 119 -15.70 1.94 -10.98
CA LYS A 119 -16.51 1.95 -12.21
C LYS A 119 -16.95 3.35 -12.59
N VAL A 120 -15.98 4.20 -12.91
CA VAL A 120 -16.17 5.54 -13.45
C VAL A 120 -15.36 5.66 -14.74
N THR A 121 -15.93 6.31 -15.76
CA THR A 121 -15.23 6.59 -17.01
C THR A 121 -15.23 8.08 -17.32
N PHE A 122 -14.19 8.53 -18.00
CA PHE A 122 -14.01 9.94 -18.35
C PHE A 122 -13.86 10.09 -19.86
N ARG A 123 -14.66 10.96 -20.47
CA ARG A 123 -14.59 11.24 -21.91
C ARG A 123 -14.62 12.74 -22.19
N GLU A 124 -13.66 13.24 -22.96
CA GLU A 124 -13.70 14.63 -23.41
C GLU A 124 -14.90 14.85 -24.33
N SER A 125 -15.81 15.75 -23.93
CA SER A 125 -17.03 16.09 -24.66
C SER A 125 -17.62 17.35 -24.06
N ALA A 126 -18.28 18.19 -24.86
CA ALA A 126 -18.86 19.45 -24.40
C ALA A 126 -20.00 19.28 -23.37
N SER A 127 -20.63 18.10 -23.32
CA SER A 127 -21.64 17.70 -22.33
C SER A 127 -22.00 16.21 -22.53
N GLY A 128 -22.88 15.69 -21.66
CA GLY A 128 -23.45 14.35 -21.74
C GLY A 128 -22.93 13.41 -20.66
N GLY A 129 -23.28 12.12 -20.77
CA GLY A 129 -23.02 11.13 -19.72
C GLY A 129 -23.96 11.30 -18.52
N ASP A 130 -23.58 10.70 -17.40
CA ASP A 130 -24.23 10.83 -16.09
C ASP A 130 -23.91 12.17 -15.40
N GLY A 131 -22.85 12.84 -15.86
CA GLY A 131 -22.37 14.10 -15.33
C GLY A 131 -21.35 14.76 -16.25
N HIS A 132 -21.09 16.04 -16.01
CA HIS A 132 -20.12 16.83 -16.76
C HIS A 132 -19.16 17.54 -15.82
N MET A 133 -17.88 17.54 -16.16
CA MET A 133 -16.80 18.15 -15.39
C MET A 133 -16.13 19.28 -16.16
N THR A 134 -15.70 20.32 -15.45
CA THR A 134 -14.94 21.43 -16.07
C THR A 134 -13.73 21.81 -15.24
N PHE A 135 -12.64 22.13 -15.96
CA PHE A 135 -11.37 22.53 -15.37
C PHE A 135 -10.99 23.93 -15.84
N GLY A 136 -10.58 24.79 -14.91
CA GLY A 136 -10.12 26.15 -15.21
C GLY A 136 -9.15 26.70 -14.16
N ASN A 137 -8.37 27.72 -14.52
CA ASN A 137 -7.50 28.40 -13.58
C ASN A 137 -8.10 29.75 -13.15
N TYR A 138 -7.79 30.16 -11.92
CA TYR A 138 -8.13 31.46 -11.36
C TYR A 138 -6.89 32.10 -10.71
N SER A 139 -6.95 33.40 -10.39
CA SER A 139 -5.75 34.12 -9.92
C SER A 139 -5.87 34.76 -8.54
N ASP A 140 -7.09 34.98 -8.04
CA ASP A 140 -7.29 35.55 -6.72
C ASP A 140 -7.20 34.47 -5.64
N GLY A 141 -6.09 34.45 -4.90
CA GLY A 141 -5.85 33.50 -3.81
C GLY A 141 -6.35 33.97 -2.44
N SER A 142 -7.13 35.06 -2.37
CA SER A 142 -7.62 35.61 -1.11
C SER A 142 -8.50 34.65 -0.30
N THR A 143 -9.06 33.62 -0.95
CA THR A 143 -9.80 32.53 -0.32
C THR A 143 -8.90 31.48 0.36
N GLY A 144 -7.58 31.59 0.25
CA GLY A 144 -6.61 30.78 0.99
C GLY A 144 -6.31 29.37 0.44
N GLY A 145 -7.13 28.86 -0.47
CA GLY A 145 -6.95 27.55 -1.11
C GLY A 145 -5.99 27.57 -2.31
N ALA A 146 -5.26 26.47 -2.52
CA ALA A 146 -4.46 26.22 -3.72
C ALA A 146 -5.32 25.84 -4.94
N ALA A 147 -6.48 25.27 -4.68
CA ALA A 147 -7.52 24.90 -5.62
C ALA A 147 -8.82 24.68 -4.82
N PHE A 148 -9.93 24.51 -5.53
CA PHE A 148 -11.20 24.06 -4.94
C PHE A 148 -12.05 23.36 -5.99
N ALA A 149 -13.02 22.57 -5.53
CA ALA A 149 -13.99 21.88 -6.36
C ALA A 149 -15.33 21.73 -5.61
N TYR A 150 -16.36 21.35 -6.35
CA TYR A 150 -17.70 21.15 -5.79
C TYR A 150 -18.09 19.67 -5.78
N LEU A 151 -18.52 19.20 -4.61
CA LEU A 151 -19.16 17.90 -4.44
C LEU A 151 -20.42 17.78 -5.34
N PRO A 152 -20.77 16.57 -5.82
CA PRO A 152 -21.89 16.32 -6.72
C PRO A 152 -23.26 16.34 -6.02
N PHE A 153 -23.63 17.48 -5.43
CA PHE A 153 -24.94 17.69 -4.81
C PHE A 153 -25.98 18.17 -5.82
N TYR A 154 -27.06 17.40 -5.98
CA TYR A 154 -28.18 17.75 -6.87
C TYR A 154 -29.03 18.87 -6.28
N GLY A 155 -29.09 20.01 -6.97
CA GLY A 155 -29.93 21.14 -6.61
C GLY A 155 -29.93 22.24 -7.68
N PRO A 156 -30.91 23.15 -7.68
CA PRO A 156 -30.94 24.29 -8.60
C PRO A 156 -29.70 25.17 -8.42
N GLY A 157 -29.01 25.49 -9.51
CA GLY A 157 -27.81 26.34 -9.48
C GLY A 157 -26.57 25.66 -8.88
N SER A 158 -26.52 24.32 -8.89
CA SER A 158 -25.35 23.57 -8.43
C SER A 158 -24.18 23.71 -9.42
N ASN A 159 -22.98 23.93 -8.88
CA ASN A 159 -21.71 23.97 -9.61
C ASN A 159 -21.02 22.59 -9.62
N MET A 160 -21.77 21.50 -9.41
CA MET A 160 -21.24 20.14 -9.45
C MET A 160 -20.42 19.90 -10.72
N GLY A 161 -19.28 19.23 -10.59
CA GLY A 161 -18.39 18.97 -11.72
C GLY A 161 -17.33 20.05 -11.96
N GLU A 162 -17.43 21.22 -11.34
CA GLU A 162 -16.42 22.25 -11.48
C GLU A 162 -15.23 22.05 -10.54
N SER A 163 -14.02 22.22 -11.07
CA SER A 163 -12.78 22.35 -10.31
C SER A 163 -11.90 23.51 -10.83
N TRP A 164 -11.32 24.24 -9.89
CA TRP A 164 -10.64 25.51 -10.12
C TRP A 164 -9.27 25.53 -9.45
N TYR A 165 -8.24 26.00 -10.17
CA TYR A 165 -6.84 25.86 -9.75
C TYR A 165 -6.14 27.22 -9.72
N LEU A 166 -5.55 27.58 -8.57
CA LEU A 166 -4.92 28.88 -8.38
C LEU A 166 -3.61 28.98 -9.16
N ILE A 167 -3.45 30.05 -9.94
CA ILE A 167 -2.18 30.44 -10.55
C ILE A 167 -2.02 31.96 -10.44
N ASN A 168 -0.97 32.40 -9.75
CA ASN A 168 -0.54 33.79 -9.73
C ASN A 168 0.96 33.91 -9.45
N SER A 169 1.47 35.12 -9.21
CA SER A 169 2.89 35.34 -8.95
C SER A 169 3.38 34.79 -7.61
N GLN A 170 2.47 34.52 -6.65
CA GLN A 170 2.78 34.01 -5.32
C GLN A 170 2.57 32.50 -5.20
N TYR A 171 1.78 31.90 -6.11
CA TYR A 171 1.48 30.47 -6.10
C TYR A 171 1.61 29.86 -7.51
N GLN A 172 2.57 28.95 -7.66
CA GLN A 172 2.98 28.39 -8.96
C GLN A 172 2.93 26.86 -9.03
N ALA A 173 2.55 26.16 -7.96
CA ALA A 173 2.57 24.69 -7.94
C ALA A 173 1.66 24.05 -9.02
N ASN A 174 0.56 24.72 -9.37
CA ASN A 174 -0.40 24.26 -10.37
C ASN A 174 0.02 24.52 -11.83
N ILE A 175 1.10 25.29 -12.07
CA ILE A 175 1.55 25.61 -13.43
C ILE A 175 2.11 24.38 -14.15
N ASN A 176 2.91 23.58 -13.43
CA ASN A 176 3.62 22.43 -13.97
C ASN A 176 3.38 21.18 -13.11
N PRO A 177 2.14 20.64 -13.09
CA PRO A 177 1.88 19.36 -12.46
C PRO A 177 2.72 18.27 -13.11
N GLN A 178 3.28 17.37 -12.31
CA GLN A 178 4.11 16.25 -12.76
C GLN A 178 4.00 15.11 -11.74
N ASN A 179 4.30 13.88 -12.16
CA ASN A 179 4.32 12.74 -11.25
C ASN A 179 5.14 13.05 -9.98
N GLY A 180 4.56 12.80 -8.81
CA GLY A 180 5.21 12.95 -7.52
C GLY A 180 5.21 14.37 -6.94
N ASN A 181 4.71 15.37 -7.67
CA ASN A 181 4.67 16.75 -7.17
C ASN A 181 3.27 17.16 -6.67
N TYR A 182 3.24 18.26 -5.90
CA TYR A 182 2.00 18.73 -5.28
C TYR A 182 0.93 19.17 -6.27
N GLY A 183 1.32 19.72 -7.43
CA GLY A 183 0.36 20.10 -8.48
C GLY A 183 -0.40 18.91 -9.06
N ARG A 184 0.27 17.76 -9.24
CA ARG A 184 -0.39 16.52 -9.67
C ARG A 184 -1.30 15.94 -8.60
N GLN A 185 -0.87 15.95 -7.33
CA GLN A 185 -1.74 15.54 -6.21
C GLN A 185 -2.97 16.45 -6.10
N THR A 186 -2.83 17.77 -6.30
CA THR A 186 -3.93 18.72 -6.28
C THR A 186 -4.98 18.40 -7.36
N LEU A 187 -4.56 18.04 -8.58
CA LEU A 187 -5.49 17.57 -9.61
C LEU A 187 -6.28 16.34 -9.14
N THR A 188 -5.58 15.32 -8.61
CA THR A 188 -6.21 14.09 -8.11
C THR A 188 -7.17 14.36 -6.95
N HIS A 189 -6.79 15.26 -6.04
CA HIS A 189 -7.59 15.71 -4.90
C HIS A 189 -8.89 16.39 -5.33
N GLU A 190 -8.82 17.41 -6.18
CA GLU A 190 -10.01 18.13 -6.64
C GLU A 190 -10.95 17.23 -7.46
N ILE A 191 -10.40 16.29 -8.23
CA ILE A 191 -11.22 15.28 -8.92
C ILE A 191 -11.91 14.36 -7.89
N GLY A 192 -11.26 14.02 -6.78
CA GLY A 192 -11.88 13.29 -5.67
C GLY A 192 -13.11 14.01 -5.10
N HIS A 193 -13.02 15.33 -4.90
CA HIS A 193 -14.17 16.16 -4.52
C HIS A 193 -15.28 16.12 -5.58
N VAL A 194 -14.95 16.32 -6.86
CA VAL A 194 -15.94 16.23 -7.96
C VAL A 194 -16.62 14.85 -7.99
N LEU A 195 -15.92 13.80 -7.60
CA LEU A 195 -16.45 12.43 -7.52
C LEU A 195 -17.24 12.16 -6.23
N GLY A 196 -17.19 13.02 -5.21
CA GLY A 196 -18.00 12.92 -3.99
C GLY A 196 -17.24 12.59 -2.71
N LEU A 197 -15.92 12.64 -2.71
CA LEU A 197 -15.12 12.45 -1.51
C LEU A 197 -14.85 13.79 -0.84
N SER A 198 -15.12 13.88 0.46
CA SER A 198 -14.77 15.06 1.28
C SER A 198 -13.36 14.93 1.84
N HIS A 199 -12.82 16.00 2.44
CA HIS A 199 -11.65 15.85 3.32
C HIS A 199 -11.96 14.86 4.45
N PRO A 200 -11.00 14.08 4.96
CA PRO A 200 -11.26 13.12 6.05
C PRO A 200 -11.75 13.74 7.37
N GLY A 201 -11.52 15.03 7.59
CA GLY A 201 -12.06 15.80 8.72
C GLY A 201 -12.77 17.07 8.28
N ASP A 202 -13.41 17.76 9.23
CA ASP A 202 -14.14 19.00 9.00
C ASP A 202 -13.18 20.21 9.07
N TYR A 203 -12.40 20.36 8.01
CA TYR A 203 -11.48 21.48 7.82
C TYR A 203 -11.46 21.93 6.36
N ASN A 204 -11.12 23.20 6.15
CA ASN A 204 -11.02 23.79 4.82
C ASN A 204 -9.93 24.86 4.78
N ALA A 205 -9.25 25.02 3.64
CA ALA A 205 -8.30 26.10 3.47
C ALA A 205 -9.03 27.46 3.46
N GLY A 206 -8.45 28.47 4.12
CA GLY A 206 -9.07 29.79 4.28
C GLY A 206 -10.06 29.91 5.43
N GLU A 207 -10.46 28.79 6.06
CA GLU A 207 -11.35 28.77 7.23
C GLU A 207 -10.56 28.53 8.52
N GLY A 208 -10.14 29.62 9.17
CA GLY A 208 -9.33 29.55 10.38
C GLY A 208 -7.90 29.05 10.12
N TYR A 209 -7.33 28.33 11.09
CA TYR A 209 -5.97 27.79 11.03
C TYR A 209 -5.99 26.30 11.39
N PRO A 210 -6.59 25.45 10.54
CA PRO A 210 -6.71 24.03 10.86
C PRO A 210 -5.32 23.39 10.96
N SER A 211 -5.22 22.41 11.82
CA SER A 211 -4.02 21.62 12.08
C SER A 211 -4.35 20.14 12.14
N TYR A 212 -3.34 19.27 12.13
CA TYR A 212 -3.56 17.84 12.38
C TYR A 212 -4.19 17.57 13.76
N ALA A 213 -4.19 18.51 14.70
CA ALA A 213 -4.95 18.36 15.94
C ALA A 213 -6.47 18.25 15.70
N ASP A 214 -6.95 18.87 14.62
CA ASP A 214 -8.36 18.96 14.24
C ASP A 214 -8.84 17.78 13.39
N ALA A 215 -7.93 16.86 13.00
CA ALA A 215 -8.27 15.64 12.30
C ALA A 215 -9.19 14.73 13.14
N SER A 216 -10.21 14.15 12.50
CA SER A 216 -11.22 13.32 13.17
C SER A 216 -10.68 11.95 13.63
N TYR A 217 -9.67 11.41 12.94
CA TYR A 217 -9.06 10.12 13.25
C TYR A 217 -7.55 10.14 12.94
N GLY A 218 -6.82 9.20 13.51
CA GLY A 218 -5.35 9.23 13.48
C GLY A 218 -4.71 8.93 12.12
N GLN A 219 -5.44 8.33 11.19
CA GLN A 219 -4.96 8.01 9.83
C GLN A 219 -5.36 9.08 8.80
N ASP A 220 -5.92 10.21 9.22
CA ASP A 220 -6.12 11.38 8.35
C ASP A 220 -4.76 12.03 8.05
N THR A 221 -4.04 11.43 7.11
CA THR A 221 -2.79 11.97 6.57
C THR A 221 -2.67 11.61 5.09
N ARG A 222 -1.79 12.31 4.39
CA ARG A 222 -1.37 12.02 3.02
C ARG A 222 -0.62 10.69 2.86
N GLY A 223 -0.44 9.93 3.95
CA GLY A 223 -0.01 8.54 3.92
C GLY A 223 -1.14 7.57 3.57
N TYR A 224 -2.40 7.95 3.77
CA TYR A 224 -3.56 7.08 3.58
C TYR A 224 -4.60 7.63 2.59
N SER A 225 -4.70 8.96 2.46
CA SER A 225 -5.67 9.61 1.57
C SER A 225 -5.07 10.88 0.94
N VAL A 226 -5.21 11.03 -0.38
CA VAL A 226 -4.89 12.29 -1.08
C VAL A 226 -5.86 13.42 -0.72
N MET A 227 -7.00 13.10 -0.11
CA MET A 227 -7.97 14.07 0.40
C MET A 227 -7.52 14.74 1.70
N SER A 228 -6.45 14.25 2.34
CA SER A 228 -5.93 14.82 3.59
C SER A 228 -5.07 16.07 3.37
N TYR A 229 -5.16 17.02 4.32
CA TYR A 229 -4.24 18.16 4.40
C TYR A 229 -2.92 17.82 5.09
N TRP A 230 -2.89 16.76 5.88
CA TRP A 230 -1.83 16.55 6.86
C TRP A 230 -0.70 15.68 6.29
N SER A 231 0.55 16.04 6.58
CA SER A 231 1.70 15.25 6.17
C SER A 231 1.62 13.82 6.70
N GLU A 232 2.05 12.88 5.86
CA GLU A 232 2.26 11.48 6.16
C GLU A 232 3.16 11.25 7.40
N SER A 233 4.06 12.20 7.68
CA SER A 233 4.96 12.15 8.84
C SER A 233 4.23 12.16 10.19
N ASN A 234 2.99 12.66 10.25
CA ASN A 234 2.18 12.55 11.46
C ASN A 234 1.96 11.09 11.84
N THR A 235 1.90 10.16 10.89
CA THR A 235 1.65 8.74 11.12
C THR A 235 2.90 7.86 10.97
N GLY A 236 4.09 8.47 10.97
CA GLY A 236 5.37 7.76 10.93
C GLY A 236 5.85 7.37 9.52
N GLN A 237 5.06 7.62 8.47
CA GLN A 237 5.54 7.52 7.09
C GLN A 237 6.50 8.65 6.73
N ASN A 238 7.28 8.45 5.66
CA ASN A 238 8.18 9.47 5.14
C ASN A 238 8.36 9.30 3.62
N PHE A 239 7.86 10.25 2.84
CA PHE A 239 7.95 10.25 1.38
C PHE A 239 9.05 11.19 0.84
N THR A 240 10.04 11.50 1.68
CA THR A 240 11.22 12.26 1.28
C THR A 240 12.39 11.33 0.97
N LYS A 241 12.99 11.49 -0.22
CA LYS A 241 14.24 10.82 -0.61
C LYS A 241 15.21 11.83 -1.18
N GLY A 242 16.45 11.83 -0.70
CA GLY A 242 17.48 12.78 -1.15
C GLY A 242 17.10 14.25 -0.93
N GLY A 243 16.38 14.55 0.15
CA GLY A 243 15.92 15.91 0.49
C GLY A 243 14.74 16.44 -0.35
N VAL A 244 14.13 15.59 -1.18
CA VAL A 244 12.96 15.96 -2.01
C VAL A 244 11.73 15.21 -1.52
N GLN A 245 10.75 15.97 -1.02
CA GLN A 245 9.42 15.47 -0.67
C GLN A 245 8.65 15.05 -1.93
N VAL A 246 7.91 13.95 -1.82
CA VAL A 246 7.02 13.44 -2.86
C VAL A 246 5.59 13.38 -2.35
N TYR A 247 4.65 13.55 -3.28
CA TYR A 247 3.22 13.48 -3.05
C TYR A 247 2.62 12.40 -3.95
N ALA A 248 1.70 11.59 -3.43
CA ALA A 248 1.01 10.57 -4.21
C ALA A 248 0.24 11.22 -5.38
N SER A 249 0.49 10.74 -6.60
CA SER A 249 -0.17 11.23 -7.82
C SER A 249 -1.54 10.58 -8.07
N ALA A 250 -1.85 9.50 -7.37
CA ALA A 250 -3.03 8.66 -7.57
C ALA A 250 -3.74 8.38 -6.22
N PRO A 251 -4.99 7.90 -6.23
CA PRO A 251 -5.72 7.52 -5.02
C PRO A 251 -4.90 6.57 -4.12
N LEU A 252 -4.88 6.85 -2.83
CA LEU A 252 -4.29 6.00 -1.80
C LEU A 252 -5.33 5.05 -1.20
N MET A 253 -4.91 4.18 -0.27
CA MET A 253 -5.72 3.07 0.24
C MET A 253 -7.13 3.49 0.71
N ASP A 254 -7.26 4.58 1.47
CA ASP A 254 -8.56 5.02 1.99
C ASP A 254 -9.41 5.67 0.89
N ASP A 255 -8.76 6.32 -0.09
CA ASP A 255 -9.42 6.91 -1.26
C ASP A 255 -10.03 5.82 -2.15
N ILE A 256 -9.25 4.75 -2.40
CA ILE A 256 -9.68 3.58 -3.19
C ILE A 256 -10.90 2.94 -2.53
N ALA A 257 -10.83 2.67 -1.22
CA ALA A 257 -11.96 2.08 -0.50
C ALA A 257 -13.21 2.98 -0.52
N ALA A 258 -13.05 4.31 -0.40
CA ALA A 258 -14.15 5.26 -0.46
C ALA A 258 -14.80 5.29 -1.85
N ILE A 259 -14.02 5.46 -2.92
CA ILE A 259 -14.58 5.57 -4.27
C ILE A 259 -15.21 4.25 -4.74
N GLN A 260 -14.66 3.11 -4.34
CA GLN A 260 -15.26 1.80 -4.60
C GLN A 260 -16.56 1.59 -3.82
N LYS A 261 -16.68 2.14 -2.61
CA LYS A 261 -17.95 2.12 -1.87
C LYS A 261 -19.04 2.96 -2.55
N LEU A 262 -18.68 4.03 -3.27
CA LEU A 262 -19.62 4.82 -4.06
C LEU A 262 -19.99 4.14 -5.39
N TYR A 263 -19.00 3.73 -6.19
CA TYR A 263 -19.21 3.38 -7.60
C TYR A 263 -18.85 1.92 -7.94
N GLY A 264 -18.39 1.14 -6.96
CA GLY A 264 -17.98 -0.23 -7.15
C GLY A 264 -16.55 -0.36 -7.68
N ALA A 265 -15.89 -1.45 -7.28
CA ALA A 265 -14.53 -1.81 -7.73
C ALA A 265 -14.45 -2.11 -9.24
N ASN A 266 -13.37 -1.65 -9.87
CA ASN A 266 -13.07 -1.94 -11.27
C ASN A 266 -12.10 -3.11 -11.41
N TYR A 267 -12.63 -4.34 -11.39
CA TYR A 267 -11.84 -5.56 -11.59
C TYR A 267 -11.34 -5.78 -13.03
N ALA A 268 -11.70 -4.91 -13.98
CA ALA A 268 -11.13 -4.98 -15.34
C ALA A 268 -9.77 -4.27 -15.43
N ALA A 269 -9.43 -3.43 -14.46
CA ALA A 269 -8.12 -2.77 -14.43
C ALA A 269 -7.03 -3.80 -14.09
N ARG A 270 -6.05 -3.93 -15.00
CA ARG A 270 -4.86 -4.78 -14.80
C ARG A 270 -5.18 -6.24 -14.45
N SER A 271 -6.29 -6.79 -14.97
CA SER A 271 -6.77 -8.15 -14.65
C SER A 271 -5.94 -9.32 -15.25
N THR A 272 -4.64 -9.11 -15.45
CA THR A 272 -3.65 -10.05 -15.95
C THR A 272 -2.33 -9.77 -15.24
N ASP A 273 -1.38 -10.70 -15.28
CA ASP A 273 -0.04 -10.56 -14.69
C ASP A 273 0.58 -9.17 -14.88
N THR A 274 0.72 -8.44 -13.77
CA THR A 274 1.20 -7.07 -13.74
C THR A 274 2.43 -6.92 -12.87
N VAL A 275 3.43 -6.20 -13.38
CA VAL A 275 4.62 -5.81 -12.61
C VAL A 275 4.48 -4.35 -12.18
N TYR A 276 4.72 -4.08 -10.90
CA TYR A 276 4.75 -2.77 -10.28
C TYR A 276 6.17 -2.45 -9.81
N GLY A 277 6.59 -1.19 -9.87
CA GLY A 277 7.96 -0.79 -9.53
C GLY A 277 8.89 -0.78 -10.75
N PHE A 278 10.06 -1.41 -10.66
CA PHE A 278 10.95 -1.60 -11.81
C PHE A 278 10.30 -2.53 -12.83
N ASN A 279 10.70 -2.39 -14.10
CA ASN A 279 10.19 -3.21 -15.20
C ASN A 279 8.65 -3.20 -15.32
N SER A 280 8.00 -2.13 -14.85
CA SER A 280 6.55 -2.13 -14.70
C SER A 280 5.81 -2.30 -16.03
N SER A 281 4.79 -3.16 -16.02
CA SER A 281 3.82 -3.34 -17.09
C SER A 281 2.49 -2.65 -16.80
N ALA A 282 2.37 -1.95 -15.66
CA ALA A 282 1.12 -1.32 -15.21
C ALA A 282 0.69 -0.11 -16.06
N ASP A 283 1.55 0.38 -16.95
CA ASP A 283 1.33 1.54 -17.82
C ASP A 283 0.89 2.81 -17.06
N ARG A 284 1.45 3.03 -15.87
CA ARG A 284 1.21 4.23 -15.05
C ARG A 284 2.52 4.82 -14.57
N ASP A 285 2.62 6.14 -14.67
CA ASP A 285 3.79 6.90 -14.21
C ASP A 285 4.04 6.73 -12.71
N PHE A 286 2.99 6.71 -11.90
CA PHE A 286 3.09 6.56 -10.45
C PHE A 286 3.43 5.14 -9.98
N TYR A 287 3.15 4.11 -10.78
CA TYR A 287 3.54 2.72 -10.48
C TYR A 287 4.97 2.36 -10.93
N SER A 288 5.62 3.21 -11.74
CA SER A 288 6.89 2.88 -12.38
C SER A 288 8.10 3.46 -11.66
N ALA A 289 9.07 2.60 -11.34
CA ALA A 289 10.44 2.99 -10.98
C ALA A 289 11.36 2.77 -12.19
N THR A 290 12.22 3.75 -12.48
CA THR A 290 13.09 3.76 -13.68
C THR A 290 14.56 3.87 -13.34
N SER A 291 14.90 4.14 -12.08
CA SER A 291 16.27 4.16 -11.56
C SER A 291 16.28 3.97 -10.04
N SER A 292 17.46 3.70 -9.47
CA SER A 292 17.66 3.63 -8.02
C SER A 292 17.32 4.94 -7.27
N SER A 293 17.23 6.07 -7.98
CA SER A 293 16.83 7.37 -7.42
C SER A 293 15.34 7.67 -7.58
N SER A 294 14.57 6.79 -8.23
CA SER A 294 13.11 6.88 -8.31
C SER A 294 12.50 6.99 -6.90
N LYS A 295 11.42 7.76 -6.84
CA LYS A 295 10.63 8.01 -5.65
C LYS A 295 9.19 7.63 -5.97
N VAL A 296 8.78 6.45 -5.56
CA VAL A 296 7.47 5.89 -5.84
C VAL A 296 6.59 5.98 -4.59
N VAL A 297 5.38 6.48 -4.75
CA VAL A 297 4.35 6.54 -3.70
C VAL A 297 3.03 6.14 -4.34
N PHE A 298 2.50 4.98 -3.96
CA PHE A 298 1.26 4.46 -4.54
C PHE A 298 0.56 3.43 -3.66
N SER A 299 -0.72 3.21 -3.94
CA SER A 299 -1.48 2.06 -3.46
C SER A 299 -1.84 1.17 -4.65
N VAL A 300 -1.55 -0.12 -4.57
CA VAL A 300 -1.85 -1.08 -5.64
C VAL A 300 -3.35 -1.34 -5.68
N TRP A 301 -3.95 -1.09 -6.84
CA TRP A 301 -5.23 -1.68 -7.21
C TRP A 301 -5.01 -2.58 -8.41
N ASP A 302 -5.39 -3.85 -8.27
CA ASP A 302 -5.29 -4.86 -9.30
C ASP A 302 -6.59 -5.68 -9.37
N GLY A 303 -7.02 -6.01 -10.59
CA GLY A 303 -8.22 -6.79 -10.87
C GLY A 303 -7.99 -8.30 -10.83
N GLY A 304 -6.74 -8.76 -10.79
CA GLY A 304 -6.32 -10.15 -10.69
C GLY A 304 -5.22 -10.50 -11.70
N GLY A 305 -4.61 -11.67 -11.55
CA GLY A 305 -3.44 -12.05 -12.34
C GLY A 305 -2.46 -12.79 -11.44
N ASN A 306 -1.23 -12.95 -11.90
CA ASN A 306 -0.08 -13.27 -11.06
C ASN A 306 0.88 -12.07 -11.07
N ASP A 307 0.78 -11.25 -10.03
CA ASP A 307 1.33 -9.90 -9.98
C ASP A 307 2.62 -9.84 -9.18
N THR A 308 3.46 -8.84 -9.47
CA THR A 308 4.79 -8.72 -8.87
C THR A 308 5.08 -7.29 -8.43
N LEU A 309 5.50 -7.11 -7.18
CA LEU A 309 6.23 -5.93 -6.72
C LEU A 309 7.72 -6.10 -7.02
N ASP A 310 8.23 -5.47 -8.08
CA ASP A 310 9.65 -5.51 -8.45
C ASP A 310 10.36 -4.25 -7.94
N PHE A 311 11.15 -4.41 -6.88
CA PHE A 311 11.96 -3.35 -6.29
C PHE A 311 13.47 -3.61 -6.41
N SER A 312 13.84 -4.41 -7.43
CA SER A 312 15.20 -4.93 -7.60
C SER A 312 16.27 -3.89 -7.92
N GLY A 313 15.87 -2.73 -8.45
CA GLY A 313 16.80 -1.63 -8.73
C GLY A 313 17.13 -0.74 -7.54
N PHE A 314 16.61 -0.99 -6.33
CA PHE A 314 16.97 -0.24 -5.13
C PHE A 314 18.13 -0.89 -4.36
N THR A 315 18.87 -0.06 -3.61
CA THR A 315 20.06 -0.48 -2.86
C THR A 315 19.94 -0.22 -1.36
N GLN A 316 18.86 0.43 -0.94
CA GLN A 316 18.52 0.63 0.46
C GLN A 316 17.89 -0.65 0.98
N ASN A 317 18.03 -0.93 2.28
CA ASN A 317 17.24 -1.97 2.94
C ASN A 317 15.75 -1.65 2.80
N GLN A 318 14.97 -2.64 2.41
CA GLN A 318 13.55 -2.53 2.14
C GLN A 318 12.76 -3.43 3.09
N LYS A 319 11.49 -3.08 3.28
CA LYS A 319 10.53 -3.99 3.91
C LYS A 319 9.30 -4.09 3.03
N ILE A 320 9.03 -5.28 2.51
CA ILE A 320 7.97 -5.57 1.55
C ILE A 320 6.95 -6.46 2.23
N ASN A 321 5.67 -6.06 2.20
CA ASN A 321 4.55 -6.82 2.73
C ASN A 321 3.50 -7.00 1.63
N LEU A 322 3.22 -8.26 1.28
CA LEU A 322 2.26 -8.63 0.23
C LEU A 322 0.82 -8.82 0.74
N ASN A 323 0.57 -8.62 2.04
CA ASN A 323 -0.79 -8.70 2.57
C ASN A 323 -1.62 -7.52 2.08
N GLU A 324 -2.90 -7.76 1.82
CA GLU A 324 -3.86 -6.68 1.54
C GLU A 324 -3.91 -5.68 2.71
N ALA A 325 -4.25 -4.43 2.41
CA ALA A 325 -4.34 -3.35 3.41
C ALA A 325 -3.06 -3.15 4.26
N SER A 326 -1.90 -3.58 3.75
CA SER A 326 -0.60 -3.39 4.39
C SER A 326 0.21 -2.28 3.71
N PHE A 327 1.34 -1.91 4.33
CA PHE A 327 2.28 -0.91 3.85
C PHE A 327 3.70 -1.47 3.79
N SER A 328 4.50 -0.92 2.89
CA SER A 328 5.89 -1.29 2.64
C SER A 328 6.84 -0.07 2.66
N ASP A 329 8.06 -0.30 3.12
CA ASP A 329 9.17 0.66 3.19
C ASP A 329 10.10 0.42 1.99
N ILE A 330 9.97 1.23 0.93
CA ILE A 330 10.61 0.93 -0.38
C ILE A 330 11.57 2.03 -0.81
N GLY A 331 12.75 1.64 -1.30
CA GLY A 331 13.71 2.55 -1.90
C GLY A 331 14.19 3.67 -0.98
N GLY A 332 14.27 3.43 0.34
CA GLY A 332 14.71 4.39 1.35
C GLY A 332 13.63 5.36 1.84
N MET A 333 12.38 5.17 1.45
CA MET A 333 11.19 5.83 2.02
C MET A 333 10.46 4.87 2.96
N ILE A 334 9.50 5.40 3.74
CA ILE A 334 8.81 4.66 4.80
C ILE A 334 7.30 4.69 4.56
N GLY A 335 6.66 3.52 4.52
CA GLY A 335 5.22 3.33 4.28
C GLY A 335 4.71 3.95 2.99
N ASN A 336 5.54 4.01 1.95
CA ASN A 336 5.25 4.70 0.69
C ASN A 336 4.52 3.82 -0.34
N ILE A 337 4.60 2.50 -0.20
CA ILE A 337 3.84 1.56 -1.00
C ILE A 337 2.80 0.89 -0.13
N SER A 338 1.60 0.69 -0.66
CA SER A 338 0.55 -0.11 -0.02
C SER A 338 -0.18 -0.99 -1.02
N ILE A 339 -0.88 -2.01 -0.53
CA ILE A 339 -1.79 -2.83 -1.33
C ILE A 339 -3.22 -2.51 -0.86
N ALA A 340 -4.11 -2.15 -1.79
CA ALA A 340 -5.49 -1.84 -1.44
C ALA A 340 -6.20 -3.07 -0.85
N LYS A 341 -7.23 -2.82 -0.04
CA LYS A 341 -8.07 -3.89 0.50
C LYS A 341 -8.76 -4.64 -0.64
N GLY A 342 -8.77 -5.96 -0.58
CA GLY A 342 -9.36 -6.88 -1.55
C GLY A 342 -8.46 -7.20 -2.73
N VAL A 343 -7.19 -6.79 -2.71
CA VAL A 343 -6.19 -7.08 -3.76
C VAL A 343 -5.23 -8.15 -3.26
N THR A 344 -4.96 -9.14 -4.11
CA THR A 344 -3.90 -10.12 -3.90
C THR A 344 -2.75 -9.77 -4.83
N VAL A 345 -1.52 -9.77 -4.30
CA VAL A 345 -0.29 -9.65 -5.09
C VAL A 345 0.59 -10.82 -4.71
N GLU A 346 1.02 -11.60 -5.70
CA GLU A 346 1.63 -12.91 -5.47
C GLU A 346 3.13 -12.82 -5.21
N ASN A 347 3.83 -11.86 -5.82
CA ASN A 347 5.30 -11.94 -5.91
C ASN A 347 5.96 -10.64 -5.43
N ALA A 348 7.16 -10.78 -4.84
CA ALA A 348 7.98 -9.65 -4.41
C ALA A 348 9.46 -9.89 -4.69
N PHE A 349 10.10 -8.93 -5.35
CA PHE A 349 11.55 -8.93 -5.57
C PHE A 349 12.18 -7.76 -4.81
N GLY A 350 13.00 -8.10 -3.83
CA GLY A 350 13.91 -7.18 -3.14
C GLY A 350 15.04 -6.71 -4.05
N GLY A 351 15.92 -5.90 -3.48
CA GLY A 351 17.00 -5.19 -4.14
C GLY A 351 18.38 -5.73 -3.77
N SER A 352 19.34 -4.82 -3.65
CA SER A 352 20.71 -5.15 -3.21
C SER A 352 20.99 -4.79 -1.74
N GLY A 353 19.95 -4.43 -0.98
CA GLY A 353 20.02 -4.11 0.44
C GLY A 353 19.73 -5.35 1.29
N ASN A 354 19.80 -5.22 2.61
CA ASN A 354 19.33 -6.29 3.50
C ASN A 354 17.83 -6.12 3.69
N ASP A 355 17.05 -6.88 2.92
CA ASP A 355 15.62 -6.69 2.77
C ASP A 355 14.82 -7.64 3.66
N LEU A 356 13.60 -7.24 4.00
CA LEU A 356 12.64 -8.05 4.72
C LEU A 356 11.40 -8.24 3.86
N LEU A 357 11.08 -9.49 3.51
CA LEU A 357 9.96 -9.84 2.64
C LEU A 357 8.94 -10.68 3.42
N ILE A 358 7.69 -10.23 3.42
CA ILE A 358 6.53 -10.93 3.98
C ILE A 358 5.57 -11.26 2.83
N GLY A 359 5.35 -12.56 2.60
CA GLY A 359 4.30 -13.09 1.74
C GLY A 359 2.90 -12.96 2.32
N ASN A 360 1.94 -13.64 1.73
CA ASN A 360 0.54 -13.64 2.16
C ASN A 360 0.01 -15.07 2.23
N ALA A 361 -1.31 -15.27 2.05
CA ALA A 361 -1.93 -16.58 2.21
C ALA A 361 -1.97 -17.42 0.93
N VAL A 362 -1.48 -16.89 -0.20
CA VAL A 362 -1.39 -17.61 -1.48
C VAL A 362 0.05 -17.96 -1.78
N ALA A 363 0.26 -18.90 -2.71
CA ALA A 363 1.61 -19.27 -3.13
C ALA A 363 2.37 -18.06 -3.71
N ASN A 364 3.48 -17.69 -3.08
CA ASN A 364 4.28 -16.53 -3.44
C ASN A 364 5.61 -16.90 -4.14
N GLU A 365 6.08 -16.01 -5.01
CA GLU A 365 7.48 -15.98 -5.50
C GLU A 365 8.23 -14.83 -4.81
N LEU A 366 9.07 -15.15 -3.82
CA LEU A 366 9.81 -14.16 -3.04
C LEU A 366 11.30 -14.24 -3.33
N LYS A 367 11.90 -13.13 -3.79
CA LYS A 367 13.35 -13.06 -4.07
C LYS A 367 13.98 -11.95 -3.25
N GLY A 368 14.89 -12.29 -2.34
CA GLY A 368 15.65 -11.33 -1.54
C GLY A 368 16.55 -10.47 -2.42
N GLY A 369 17.44 -11.13 -3.17
CA GLY A 369 18.29 -10.48 -4.16
C GLY A 369 19.75 -10.54 -3.72
N ALA A 370 20.37 -9.40 -3.47
CA ALA A 370 21.69 -9.38 -2.85
C ALA A 370 21.59 -8.69 -1.49
N GLY A 371 22.36 -9.15 -0.51
CA GLY A 371 22.20 -8.67 0.86
C GLY A 371 21.87 -9.84 1.77
N ASN A 372 21.78 -9.58 3.08
CA ASN A 372 21.36 -10.59 4.03
C ASN A 372 19.87 -10.41 4.28
N ASP A 373 19.06 -11.18 3.58
CA ASP A 373 17.62 -10.99 3.50
C ASP A 373 16.88 -11.85 4.53
N ILE A 374 15.71 -11.39 4.97
CA ILE A 374 14.79 -12.15 5.83
C ILE A 374 13.50 -12.36 5.06
N ILE A 375 13.16 -13.62 4.80
CA ILE A 375 12.05 -13.99 3.94
C ILE A 375 11.06 -14.84 4.75
N TYR A 376 9.80 -14.42 4.77
CA TYR A 376 8.69 -15.13 5.39
C TYR A 376 7.60 -15.37 4.35
N GLY A 377 7.44 -16.62 3.91
CA GLY A 377 6.42 -17.00 2.91
C GLY A 377 4.98 -16.86 3.43
N ALA A 378 4.80 -17.13 4.73
CA ALA A 378 3.50 -17.25 5.40
C ALA A 378 2.74 -18.50 4.96
N GLY A 379 1.57 -18.38 4.34
CA GLY A 379 0.76 -19.54 3.97
C GLY A 379 0.78 -19.76 2.47
N GLY A 380 0.98 -20.98 2.01
CA GLY A 380 1.08 -21.24 0.58
C GLY A 380 1.95 -22.45 0.32
N GLY A 381 2.26 -22.69 -0.95
CA GLY A 381 3.39 -23.55 -1.32
C GLY A 381 4.38 -22.66 -2.04
N ASP A 382 5.19 -21.96 -1.26
CA ASP A 382 5.95 -20.81 -1.74
C ASP A 382 7.25 -21.22 -2.42
N LYS A 383 7.73 -20.33 -3.29
CA LYS A 383 9.08 -20.43 -3.83
C LYS A 383 9.89 -19.25 -3.30
N LEU A 384 10.98 -19.56 -2.62
CA LEU A 384 11.78 -18.60 -1.88
C LEU A 384 13.20 -18.61 -2.41
N TRP A 385 13.73 -17.45 -2.79
CA TRP A 385 15.13 -17.27 -3.18
C TRP A 385 15.77 -16.27 -2.23
N GLY A 386 16.83 -16.69 -1.55
CA GLY A 386 17.65 -15.76 -0.77
C GLY A 386 18.45 -14.87 -1.73
N GLY A 387 19.09 -15.51 -2.71
CA GLY A 387 20.01 -14.87 -3.64
C GLY A 387 21.43 -14.90 -3.10
N THR A 388 22.14 -13.76 -3.12
CA THR A 388 23.52 -13.69 -2.62
C THR A 388 23.56 -13.02 -1.26
N GLY A 389 24.07 -13.72 -0.25
CA GLY A 389 24.23 -13.18 1.08
C GLY A 389 24.02 -14.27 2.12
N SER A 390 23.80 -13.92 3.37
CA SER A 390 23.41 -14.88 4.41
C SER A 390 21.94 -14.67 4.72
N ASP A 391 21.09 -15.51 4.14
CA ASP A 391 19.65 -15.28 4.12
C ASP A 391 18.94 -16.14 5.17
N THR A 392 17.85 -15.60 5.72
CA THR A 392 17.03 -16.31 6.72
C THR A 392 15.62 -16.55 6.19
N PHE A 393 15.25 -17.81 6.06
CA PHE A 393 13.89 -18.24 5.71
C PHE A 393 13.13 -18.56 6.99
N VAL A 394 12.17 -17.71 7.35
CA VAL A 394 11.43 -17.79 8.61
C VAL A 394 10.13 -18.57 8.40
N PHE A 395 9.79 -19.43 9.37
CA PHE A 395 8.50 -20.10 9.49
C PHE A 395 7.93 -19.85 10.89
N ALA A 396 6.73 -19.29 10.95
CA ALA A 396 6.08 -18.84 12.18
C ALA A 396 5.04 -19.84 12.71
N ALA A 397 4.50 -20.69 11.85
CA ALA A 397 3.61 -21.78 12.22
C ALA A 397 3.94 -23.05 11.42
N SER A 398 3.58 -24.21 11.98
CA SER A 398 3.71 -25.48 11.24
C SER A 398 2.81 -25.54 10.00
N SER A 399 1.75 -24.74 9.95
CA SER A 399 0.86 -24.61 8.81
C SER A 399 1.44 -23.81 7.66
N ASP A 400 2.54 -23.09 7.87
CA ASP A 400 3.16 -22.25 6.84
C ASP A 400 3.67 -23.09 5.67
N SER A 401 4.17 -24.30 5.96
CA SER A 401 4.73 -25.21 4.96
C SER A 401 4.35 -26.67 5.23
N THR A 402 3.12 -27.02 4.83
CA THR A 402 2.57 -28.37 5.02
C THR A 402 3.06 -29.34 3.94
N PRO A 403 3.07 -30.67 4.15
CA PRO A 403 3.44 -31.62 3.09
C PRO A 403 2.62 -31.52 1.79
N SER A 404 1.37 -31.05 1.87
CA SER A 404 0.50 -30.84 0.69
C SER A 404 0.74 -29.52 -0.04
N ALA A 405 1.36 -28.56 0.62
CA ALA A 405 1.70 -27.24 0.11
C ALA A 405 3.03 -26.85 0.75
N ALA A 406 4.09 -27.55 0.33
CA ALA A 406 5.41 -27.40 0.93
C ALA A 406 6.15 -26.29 0.21
N ASP A 407 6.75 -25.41 1.00
CA ASP A 407 7.66 -24.40 0.50
C ASP A 407 8.90 -25.03 -0.10
N ARG A 408 9.45 -24.29 -1.04
CA ARG A 408 10.70 -24.62 -1.69
C ARG A 408 11.65 -23.44 -1.66
N ILE A 409 12.74 -23.62 -0.93
CA ILE A 409 13.88 -22.71 -0.98
C ILE A 409 14.73 -23.10 -2.19
N MET A 410 14.90 -22.16 -3.12
CA MET A 410 15.30 -22.43 -4.49
C MET A 410 16.82 -22.33 -4.72
N ASP A 411 17.58 -21.82 -3.75
CA ASP A 411 19.01 -21.53 -3.86
C ASP A 411 19.79 -21.68 -2.53
N PHE A 412 19.31 -22.54 -1.62
CA PHE A 412 19.87 -22.67 -0.27
C PHE A 412 21.36 -23.05 -0.24
N VAL A 413 22.15 -22.28 0.53
CA VAL A 413 23.59 -22.52 0.76
C VAL A 413 23.86 -22.87 2.22
N SER A 414 24.18 -24.14 2.48
CA SER A 414 24.55 -24.62 3.82
C SER A 414 25.74 -23.86 4.42
N GLY A 415 25.67 -23.59 5.73
CA GLY A 415 26.68 -22.83 6.45
C GLY A 415 26.62 -21.31 6.24
N GLN A 416 25.78 -20.85 5.32
CA GLN A 416 25.53 -19.43 5.03
C GLN A 416 24.08 -19.07 5.38
N ASP A 417 23.13 -19.75 4.76
CA ASP A 417 21.70 -19.50 4.96
C ASP A 417 21.15 -20.23 6.19
N LYS A 418 19.97 -19.79 6.64
CA LYS A 418 19.27 -20.35 7.79
C LYS A 418 17.80 -20.61 7.51
N ILE A 419 17.32 -21.74 8.03
CA ILE A 419 15.89 -22.05 8.17
C ILE A 419 15.53 -21.79 9.62
N ASP A 420 14.69 -20.79 9.86
CA ASP A 420 14.32 -20.33 11.19
C ASP A 420 12.90 -20.77 11.56
N LEU A 421 12.83 -21.72 12.48
CA LEU A 421 11.60 -22.30 13.01
C LEU A 421 11.30 -21.80 14.43
N SER A 422 12.12 -20.90 14.96
CA SER A 422 12.09 -20.50 16.38
C SER A 422 10.77 -19.86 16.83
N ALA A 423 9.95 -19.42 15.89
CA ALA A 423 8.66 -18.81 16.13
C ALA A 423 7.49 -19.81 16.18
N ILE A 424 7.67 -21.02 15.64
CA ILE A 424 6.64 -22.07 15.67
C ILE A 424 6.29 -22.36 17.13
N ALA A 425 4.99 -22.31 17.46
CA ALA A 425 4.50 -22.38 18.84
C ALA A 425 5.03 -23.60 19.63
N SER A 426 5.19 -24.75 18.97
CA SER A 426 5.77 -25.95 19.59
C SER A 426 7.21 -25.73 20.08
N PHE A 427 8.02 -24.93 19.38
CA PHE A 427 9.38 -24.57 19.82
C PHE A 427 9.36 -23.35 20.75
N ALA A 428 8.73 -22.26 20.31
CA ALA A 428 8.69 -21.00 21.06
C ALA A 428 8.02 -21.13 22.43
N THR A 429 6.88 -21.80 22.51
CA THR A 429 6.03 -21.83 23.72
C THR A 429 6.13 -23.17 24.43
N ASP A 430 5.95 -24.27 23.71
CA ASP A 430 5.88 -25.61 24.32
C ASP A 430 7.26 -26.21 24.62
N LYS A 431 8.33 -25.56 24.13
CA LYS A 431 9.73 -25.98 24.31
C LYS A 431 9.97 -27.43 23.87
N LEU A 432 9.27 -27.86 22.82
CA LEU A 432 9.47 -29.15 22.18
C LEU A 432 10.92 -29.25 21.68
N PRO A 433 11.72 -30.27 22.06
CA PRO A 433 13.05 -30.44 21.50
C PRO A 433 12.96 -30.91 20.05
N LEU A 434 13.75 -30.29 19.16
CA LEU A 434 13.95 -30.80 17.80
C LEU A 434 14.97 -31.95 17.83
N GLN A 435 14.57 -33.14 17.38
CA GLN A 435 15.42 -34.33 17.36
C GLN A 435 15.60 -34.85 15.94
N PHE A 436 16.82 -34.78 15.41
CA PHE A 436 17.11 -35.35 14.10
C PHE A 436 17.20 -36.89 14.17
N VAL A 437 16.47 -37.56 13.28
CA VAL A 437 16.38 -39.02 13.15
C VAL A 437 16.44 -39.44 11.68
N ASP A 438 16.78 -40.70 11.41
CA ASP A 438 16.80 -41.25 10.04
C ASP A 438 15.39 -41.55 9.51
N ALA A 439 14.44 -41.82 10.40
CA ALA A 439 13.02 -42.06 10.09
C ALA A 439 12.16 -41.80 11.35
N PHE A 440 10.91 -41.35 11.15
CA PHE A 440 9.99 -41.13 12.27
C PHE A 440 9.66 -42.43 13.00
N SER A 441 9.75 -42.38 14.34
CA SER A 441 9.36 -43.45 15.25
C SER A 441 8.02 -43.18 15.95
N GLY A 442 7.43 -42.00 15.72
CA GLY A 442 6.18 -41.56 16.36
C GLY A 442 6.43 -40.76 17.64
N GLN A 443 7.56 -40.05 17.73
CA GLN A 443 7.80 -39.09 18.80
C GLN A 443 7.64 -37.67 18.27
N ALA A 444 6.88 -36.85 19.00
CA ALA A 444 6.75 -35.44 18.68
C ALA A 444 8.11 -34.74 18.73
N GLY A 445 8.39 -33.90 17.73
CA GLY A 445 9.65 -33.17 17.59
C GLY A 445 10.72 -33.91 16.80
N GLU A 446 10.44 -35.12 16.31
CA GLU A 446 11.33 -35.81 15.38
C GLU A 446 11.39 -35.07 14.04
N ALA A 447 12.60 -34.94 13.50
CA ALA A 447 12.89 -34.28 12.24
C ALA A 447 13.77 -35.16 11.35
N VAL A 448 13.43 -35.26 10.08
CA VAL A 448 14.21 -35.99 9.07
C VAL A 448 14.77 -34.98 8.08
N LEU A 449 16.11 -34.91 8.02
CA LEU A 449 16.84 -34.22 6.97
C LEU A 449 17.23 -35.23 5.89
N SER A 450 16.84 -34.97 4.64
CA SER A 450 17.24 -35.78 3.49
C SER A 450 17.95 -34.94 2.44
N PHE A 451 18.84 -35.55 1.67
CA PHE A 451 19.50 -34.90 0.55
C PHE A 451 19.81 -35.92 -0.55
N ASP A 452 19.30 -35.67 -1.76
CA ASP A 452 19.67 -36.39 -2.97
C ASP A 452 20.68 -35.57 -3.78
N GLN A 453 21.92 -36.07 -3.82
CA GLN A 453 23.02 -35.46 -4.54
C GLN A 453 22.80 -35.42 -6.06
N ALA A 454 22.06 -36.38 -6.63
CA ALA A 454 21.84 -36.44 -8.08
C ALA A 454 20.93 -35.32 -8.58
N SER A 455 19.87 -35.01 -7.82
CA SER A 455 18.96 -33.92 -8.12
C SER A 455 19.32 -32.59 -7.45
N ASN A 456 20.32 -32.60 -6.55
CA ASN A 456 20.66 -31.48 -5.66
C ASN A 456 19.46 -31.00 -4.82
N LEU A 457 18.62 -31.93 -4.36
CA LEU A 457 17.40 -31.61 -3.61
C LEU A 457 17.51 -32.10 -2.17
N GLY A 458 17.24 -31.20 -1.24
CA GLY A 458 17.11 -31.50 0.18
C GLY A 458 15.67 -31.39 0.67
N SER A 459 15.42 -31.94 1.86
CA SER A 459 14.17 -31.75 2.57
C SER A 459 14.39 -31.72 4.08
N LEU A 460 13.61 -30.91 4.78
CA LEU A 460 13.41 -30.99 6.21
C LEU A 460 11.93 -31.32 6.47
N ALA A 461 11.66 -32.50 7.02
CA ALA A 461 10.33 -32.94 7.43
C ALA A 461 10.27 -33.05 8.95
N ILE A 462 9.21 -32.57 9.59
CA ILE A 462 9.03 -32.60 11.05
C ILE A 462 7.68 -33.25 11.40
N ASP A 463 7.71 -34.20 12.34
CA ASP A 463 6.53 -34.76 13.01
C ASP A 463 6.30 -33.98 14.32
N PHE A 464 5.32 -33.07 14.33
CA PHE A 464 5.06 -32.21 15.48
C PHE A 464 4.15 -32.90 16.51
N ASN A 465 3.31 -33.85 16.11
CA ASN A 465 2.30 -34.46 16.98
C ASN A 465 2.60 -35.92 17.41
N GLY A 466 3.67 -36.52 16.89
CA GLY A 466 4.13 -37.87 17.23
C GLY A 466 3.31 -38.99 16.59
N ASN A 467 2.75 -38.78 15.39
CA ASN A 467 1.94 -39.78 14.69
C ASN A 467 2.71 -40.57 13.62
N SER A 468 4.02 -40.38 13.52
CA SER A 468 4.92 -40.95 12.50
C SER A 468 4.70 -40.40 11.08
N LEU A 469 3.99 -39.29 10.94
CA LEU A 469 3.80 -38.55 9.70
C LEU A 469 4.36 -37.14 9.84
N SER A 470 4.82 -36.59 8.73
CA SER A 470 5.25 -35.19 8.69
C SER A 470 4.03 -34.29 8.77
N ASP A 471 4.07 -33.31 9.67
CA ASP A 471 3.10 -32.21 9.75
C ASP A 471 3.62 -30.95 9.04
N PHE A 472 4.94 -30.86 8.89
CA PHE A 472 5.65 -29.76 8.25
C PHE A 472 6.74 -30.30 7.33
N LEU A 473 6.85 -29.72 6.13
CA LEU A 473 7.84 -30.07 5.13
C LEU A 473 8.33 -28.81 4.43
N VAL A 474 9.62 -28.56 4.42
CA VAL A 474 10.27 -27.60 3.52
C VAL A 474 11.27 -28.33 2.63
N THR A 475 11.30 -27.99 1.35
CA THR A 475 12.26 -28.54 0.38
C THR A 475 13.29 -27.50 0.00
N THR A 476 14.51 -27.95 -0.33
CA THR A 476 15.61 -27.07 -0.71
C THR A 476 16.22 -27.53 -2.03
N VAL A 477 16.62 -26.57 -2.87
CA VAL A 477 17.64 -26.80 -3.90
C VAL A 477 18.97 -26.45 -3.25
N GLY A 478 19.83 -27.45 -3.07
CA GLY A 478 20.99 -27.37 -2.18
C GLY A 478 20.75 -28.14 -0.89
N GLN A 479 21.84 -28.58 -0.26
CA GLN A 479 21.79 -29.34 0.99
C GLN A 479 21.56 -28.38 2.17
N ALA A 480 20.68 -28.74 3.10
CA ALA A 480 20.62 -28.15 4.43
C ALA A 480 21.14 -29.16 5.46
N VAL A 481 21.86 -28.70 6.48
CA VAL A 481 22.30 -29.54 7.60
C VAL A 481 21.73 -29.04 8.92
N ALA A 482 21.83 -29.86 9.99
CA ALA A 482 21.26 -29.53 11.29
C ALA A 482 21.71 -28.16 11.85
N THR A 483 22.94 -27.73 11.59
CA THR A 483 23.46 -26.41 12.02
C THR A 483 22.91 -25.22 11.24
N ASP A 484 22.13 -25.48 10.19
CA ASP A 484 21.42 -24.45 9.43
C ASP A 484 20.00 -24.20 9.95
N ILE A 485 19.53 -25.03 10.87
CA ILE A 485 18.19 -24.94 11.44
C ILE A 485 18.25 -24.18 12.78
N VAL A 486 17.41 -23.15 12.93
CA VAL A 486 17.28 -22.35 14.15
C VAL A 486 15.93 -22.68 14.79
N VAL A 487 15.92 -22.97 16.10
CA VAL A 487 14.74 -23.28 16.91
C VAL A 487 14.75 -22.55 18.25
#